data_AF-A0A416HG08-F1
#
_entry.id   AF-A0A416HG08-F1
#
_cell.length_a   1.000
_cell.length_b   1.000
_cell.length_c   1.000
_cell.angle_alpha   90.00
_cell.angle_beta   90.00
_cell.angle_gamma   90.00
#
_symmetry.space_group_name_H-M   'P 1'
#
loop_
_entity.id
_entity.type
_entity.pdbx_description
1 polymer ?
#
loop_
_entity_poly.entity_id
_entity_poly.type
_entity_poly.pdbx_seq_one_letter_code
_entity_poly.pdbx_strand_id
1 'polypeptide(L)' 'MKKLFRRNQGKDCLGKKMAALLKNKRGSGYVDQAVVILIAVVLGALLLAGLYALFGDVVLPEISRRIQEMFNYAG' A
#
# COMPACT_ATOMS: atom_id res chain seq x y z
N MET A 1 12.35 52.84 24.47
CA MET A 1 13.31 51.97 23.74
C MET A 1 12.67 50.70 23.14
N LYS A 2 11.42 50.72 22.64
CA LYS A 2 10.74 49.51 22.10
C LYS A 2 10.78 49.37 20.56
N LYS A 3 11.30 50.38 19.84
CA LYS A 3 11.26 50.44 18.36
C LYS A 3 12.47 49.80 17.65
N LEU A 4 13.48 49.33 18.40
CA LEU A 4 14.66 48.68 17.81
C LEU A 4 14.54 47.15 17.70
N PHE A 5 13.57 46.53 18.39
CA PHE A 5 13.42 45.07 18.43
C PHE A 5 12.57 44.49 17.28
N ARG A 6 11.86 45.33 16.51
CA ARG A 6 11.04 44.88 15.36
C ARG A 6 11.83 44.78 14.04
N ARG A 7 13.00 45.40 13.93
CA ARG A 7 13.78 45.42 12.67
C ARG A 7 14.59 44.14 12.43
N ASN A 8 14.98 43.42 13.49
CA ASN A 8 15.75 42.17 13.33
C ASN A 8 14.86 40.92 13.19
N GLN A 9 13.63 40.94 13.73
CA GLN A 9 12.71 39.80 13.61
C GLN A 9 12.34 39.44 12.16
N GLY A 10 12.36 40.40 11.23
CA GLY A 10 12.10 40.12 9.80
C GLY A 10 13.22 39.33 9.12
N LYS A 11 14.49 39.57 9.50
CA LYS A 11 15.66 38.88 8.94
C LYS A 11 15.82 37.48 9.56
N ASP A 12 15.58 37.35 10.85
CA ASP A 12 15.63 36.08 11.57
C ASP A 12 14.48 35.13 11.15
N CYS A 13 13.31 35.68 10.78
CA CYS A 13 12.18 34.92 10.24
C CYS A 13 12.47 34.39 8.82
N LEU A 14 13.17 35.16 7.98
CA LEU A 14 13.50 34.74 6.62
C LEU A 14 14.49 33.56 6.61
N GLY A 15 15.55 33.64 7.43
CA GLY A 15 16.50 32.53 7.59
C GLY A 15 15.85 31.25 8.13
N LYS A 16 14.92 31.38 9.10
CA LYS A 16 14.14 30.25 9.61
C LYS A 16 13.21 29.64 8.56
N LYS A 17 12.58 30.46 7.71
CA LYS A 17 11.76 29.97 6.59
C LYS A 17 12.60 29.24 5.55
N MET A 18 13.77 29.76 5.17
CA MET A 18 14.66 29.09 4.22
C MET A 18 15.18 27.76 4.77
N ALA A 19 15.59 27.71 6.05
CA ALA A 19 15.97 26.47 6.71
C ALA A 19 14.83 25.45 6.77
N ALA A 20 13.59 25.89 7.00
CA ALA A 20 12.41 25.03 6.97
C ALA A 20 12.10 24.46 5.57
N LEU A 21 12.30 25.26 4.51
CA LEU A 21 12.13 24.81 3.13
C LEU A 21 13.20 23.80 2.71
N LEU A 22 14.47 24.01 3.10
CA LEU A 22 15.56 23.07 2.84
C LEU A 22 15.41 21.75 3.62
N LYS A 23 14.78 21.80 4.80
CA LYS A 23 14.47 20.60 5.59
C LYS A 23 13.23 19.85 5.08
N ASN A 24 12.52 20.40 4.09
CA ASN A 24 11.29 19.83 3.58
C ASN A 24 11.58 18.63 2.66
N LYS A 25 11.57 17.40 3.20
CA LYS A 25 11.75 16.14 2.47
C LYS A 25 10.50 15.68 1.70
N ARG A 26 9.60 16.58 1.31
CA ARG A 26 8.46 16.24 0.43
C ARG A 26 9.02 15.71 -0.88
N GLY A 27 8.84 14.42 -1.17
CA GLY A 27 9.51 13.80 -2.32
C GLY A 27 10.32 12.55 -2.04
N SER A 28 11.02 12.50 -0.90
CA SER A 28 12.20 11.65 -0.81
C SER A 28 11.94 10.15 -0.55
N GLY A 29 10.68 9.73 -0.54
CA GLY A 29 10.27 8.34 -0.28
C GLY A 29 9.33 7.76 -1.34
N TYR A 30 9.05 8.48 -2.43
CA TYR A 30 8.08 8.02 -3.43
C TYR A 30 8.51 6.73 -4.14
N VAL A 31 9.81 6.57 -4.42
CA VAL A 31 10.32 5.38 -5.13
C VAL A 31 10.27 4.15 -4.23
N ASP A 32 10.73 4.27 -2.98
CA ASP A 32 10.70 3.19 -2.00
C ASP A 32 9.26 2.71 -1.74
N GLN A 33 8.34 3.66 -1.55
CA GLN A 33 6.92 3.34 -1.36
C GLN A 33 6.26 2.74 -2.60
N ALA A 34 6.58 3.24 -3.80
CA ALA A 34 6.02 2.71 -5.05
C ALA A 34 6.48 1.27 -5.32
N VAL A 35 7.75 0.97 -5.04
CA VAL A 35 8.32 -0.38 -5.22
C VAL A 35 7.66 -1.38 -4.27
N VAL A 36 7.44 -1.01 -3.01
CA VAL A 36 6.75 -1.87 -2.04
C VAL A 36 5.31 -2.17 -2.48
N ILE A 37 4.59 -1.17 -2.98
CA ILE A 37 3.22 -1.36 -3.48
C ILE A 37 3.23 -2.31 -4.69
N LEU A 38 4.17 -2.15 -5.62
CA LEU A 38 4.29 -3.02 -6.79
C LEU A 38 4.52 -4.48 -6.37
N ILE A 39 5.46 -4.72 -5.45
CA ILE A 39 5.75 -6.07 -4.97
C ILE A 39 4.55 -6.66 -4.23
N ALA A 40 3.89 -5.88 -3.36
CA ALA A 40 2.72 -6.32 -2.63
C ALA A 40 1.56 -6.73 -3.58
N VAL A 41 1.31 -5.92 -4.61
CA VAL A 41 0.26 -6.22 -5.62
C VAL A 41 0.62 -7.46 -6.42
N VAL A 42 1.87 -7.62 -6.84
CA VAL A 42 2.33 -8.81 -7.58
C VAL A 42 2.15 -10.07 -6.73
N LEU A 43 2.62 -10.07 -5.48
CA LEU A 43 2.45 -11.21 -4.57
C LEU A 43 0.97 -11.54 -4.36
N GLY A 44 0.11 -10.53 -4.15
CA GLY A 44 -1.32 -10.72 -3.99
C GLY A 44 -1.98 -11.34 -5.23
N ALA A 45 -1.63 -10.86 -6.43
CA ALA A 45 -2.16 -11.37 -7.69
C ALA A 45 -1.75 -12.83 -7.95
N LEU A 46 -0.49 -13.18 -7.66
CA LEU A 46 -0.01 -14.56 -7.81
C LEU A 46 -0.76 -15.52 -6.89
N LEU A 47 -0.99 -15.14 -5.62
CA LEU A 47 -1.77 -15.94 -4.68
C LEU A 47 -3.22 -16.12 -5.15
N LEU A 48 -3.87 -15.04 -5.58
CA LEU A 48 -5.25 -15.10 -6.08
C LEU A 48 -5.37 -15.97 -7.34
N ALA A 49 -4.43 -15.87 -8.28
CA ALA A 49 -4.42 -16.69 -9.48
C ALA A 49 -4.25 -18.19 -9.15
N GLY A 50 -3.32 -18.51 -8.24
CA GLY A 50 -3.11 -19.90 -7.79
C GLY A 50 -4.34 -20.48 -7.08
N LEU A 51 -4.95 -19.70 -6.17
CA LEU A 51 -6.18 -20.12 -5.51
C LEU A 51 -7.34 -20.24 -6.50
N TYR A 52 -7.48 -19.31 -7.43
CA TYR A 52 -8.54 -19.31 -8.42
C TYR A 52 -8.46 -20.55 -9.33
N ALA A 53 -7.27 -20.90 -9.82
CA ALA A 53 -7.05 -22.13 -10.58
C ALA A 53 -7.36 -23.38 -9.75
N LEU A 54 -6.87 -23.46 -8.50
CA LEU A 54 -7.11 -24.61 -7.63
C LEU A 54 -8.60 -24.78 -7.31
N PHE A 55 -9.29 -23.68 -6.99
CA PHE A 55 -10.72 -23.72 -6.71
C PHE A 55 -11.53 -24.09 -7.95
N GLY A 56 -11.22 -23.49 -9.10
CA GLY A 56 -11.90 -23.73 -10.37
C GLY A 56 -11.74 -25.16 -10.89
N ASP A 57 -10.50 -25.65 -10.96
CA ASP A 57 -10.20 -26.89 -11.68
C ASP A 57 -10.28 -28.14 -10.80
N VAL A 58 -10.13 -28.00 -9.47
CA VAL A 58 -10.03 -29.16 -8.57
C VAL A 58 -11.12 -29.16 -7.51
N VAL A 59 -11.32 -28.04 -6.80
CA VAL A 59 -12.23 -28.03 -5.64
C VAL A 59 -13.71 -28.07 -6.05
N LEU A 60 -14.12 -27.23 -7.01
CA LEU A 60 -15.51 -27.20 -7.49
C LEU A 60 -15.97 -28.54 -8.11
N PRO A 61 -15.22 -29.18 -9.02
CA PRO A 61 -15.64 -30.47 -9.56
C PRO A 61 -15.65 -31.57 -8.49
N GLU A 62 -14.70 -31.56 -7.55
CA GLU A 62 -14.66 -32.58 -6.50
C GLU A 62 -15.86 -32.46 -5.54
N ILE A 63 -16.24 -31.24 -5.13
CA ILE A 63 -17.44 -31.03 -4.31
C ILE A 63 -18.69 -31.46 -5.07
N SER A 64 -18.82 -31.12 -6.36
CA SER A 64 -19.96 -31.54 -7.18
C SER A 64 -20.05 -33.07 -7.28
N ARG A 65 -18.91 -33.74 -7.51
CA ARG A 65 -18.80 -35.20 -7.54
C ARG A 65 -19.21 -35.83 -6.21
N ARG A 66 -18.71 -35.32 -5.09
CA ARG A 66 -19.05 -35.82 -3.74
C ARG A 66 -20.52 -35.62 -3.41
N ILE A 67 -21.10 -34.48 -3.79
CA ILE A 67 -22.53 -34.21 -3.61
C ILE A 67 -23.36 -35.20 -4.44
N GLN A 68 -22.99 -35.43 -5.70
CA GLN A 68 -23.66 -36.43 -6.55
C GLN A 68 -23.54 -37.84 -5.98
N GLU A 69 -22.37 -38.22 -5.43
CA GLU A 69 -22.19 -39.49 -4.72
C GLU A 69 -23.11 -39.57 -3.49
N MET A 70 -23.21 -38.51 -2.69
CA MET A 70 -24.11 -38.47 -1.53
C MET A 70 -25.60 -38.54 -1.92
N PHE A 71 -25.99 -37.97 -3.05
CA PHE A 71 -27.34 -38.11 -3.59
C PHE A 71 -27.60 -39.50 -4.20
N ASN A 72 -26.58 -40.12 -4.80
CA ASN A 72 -26.68 -41.44 -5.42
C ASN A 72 -26.47 -42.59 -4.41
N TYR A 73 -26.05 -42.30 -3.18
CA TYR A 73 -25.92 -43.25 -2.07
C TYR A 73 -27.26 -43.45 -1.31
N ALA A 74 -28.39 -43.19 -1.97
CA ALA A 74 -29.74 -43.40 -1.43
C ALA A 74 -30.21 -44.85 -1.67
N GLY A 75 -29.36 -45.82 -1.34
CA GLY A 75 -29.72 -47.23 -1.16
C GLY A 75 -29.78 -47.56 0.33
#